data_AF-K3XC28-F1
#
_entry.id   AF-K3XC28-F1
#
_cell.length_a   1.000
_cell.length_b   1.000
_cell.length_c   1.000
_cell.angle_alpha   90.00
_cell.angle_beta   90.00
_cell.angle_gamma   90.00
#
_symmetry.space_group_name_H-M   'P 1'
#
loop_
_entity.id
_entity.type
_entity.pdbx_description
1 polymer ?
#
loop_
_entity_poly.entity_id
_entity_poly.type
_entity_poly.pdbx_seq_one_letter_code
_entity_poly.pdbx_strand_id
1 'polypeptide(L)'
;MSKLVHAAHVEQRTRPRRLRVRLARVVASLVAAAALLLQLVDAQSCARHFENDELLTRLDTHFARCVDADEHHETLEIVKDRFTTNEYARQQPLAMVLFSNSTSLLHAFTGAIESALFGNAFAAASPNVQVLDFAQLLEQHRDGDTNYDVKNAVRRALSASLSACPDRNLFIMENVHVLDDATLPVLDTFLDPMNGVRAHFQQHNGGGATELLDCTNAVFLFHFHVNTAFDPHSPPQAWRDFLMTKWTRKIGLVEEFTPQAFVGRLTEGVALFAPYMMTLVSGDGCVSRTSR
;
A
#
# COMPACT_ATOMS: atom_id res chain seq x y z
N MET A 1 -61.71 73.23 -19.49
CA MET A 1 -60.58 74.18 -19.52
C MET A 1 -59.42 73.58 -18.75
N SER A 2 -58.23 73.70 -19.33
CA SER A 2 -56.95 73.11 -18.94
C SER A 2 -56.47 73.34 -17.50
N LYS A 3 -55.66 72.39 -17.02
CA LYS A 3 -54.31 72.48 -16.40
C LYS A 3 -54.05 71.11 -15.75
N LEU A 4 -53.12 70.21 -16.11
CA LEU A 4 -51.74 70.22 -16.62
C LEU A 4 -50.72 70.91 -15.71
N VAL A 5 -49.60 70.18 -15.51
CA VAL A 5 -48.28 70.49 -14.91
C VAL A 5 -48.11 69.94 -13.48
N HIS A 6 -47.51 68.74 -13.29
CA HIS A 6 -46.07 68.32 -13.32
C HIS A 6 -45.31 68.53 -11.99
N ALA A 7 -44.78 67.43 -11.44
CA ALA A 7 -43.52 67.34 -10.70
C ALA A 7 -43.10 65.85 -10.67
N ALA A 8 -42.14 65.42 -11.49
CA ALA A 8 -40.69 65.52 -11.33
C ALA A 8 -40.10 64.24 -10.69
N HIS A 9 -39.41 63.48 -11.55
CA HIS A 9 -38.70 62.24 -11.33
C HIS A 9 -37.53 62.42 -10.36
N VAL A 10 -37.43 61.57 -9.34
CA VAL A 10 -36.20 61.32 -8.58
C VAL A 10 -35.61 60.00 -9.06
N GLU A 11 -34.52 60.07 -9.82
CA GLU A 11 -33.79 58.91 -10.32
C GLU A 11 -32.74 58.46 -9.28
N GLN A 12 -33.15 57.54 -8.39
CA GLN A 12 -32.25 56.94 -7.40
C GLN A 12 -31.41 55.81 -8.01
N ARG A 13 -30.10 56.06 -8.09
CA ARG A 13 -29.03 55.11 -8.41
C ARG A 13 -29.13 53.81 -7.58
N THR A 14 -29.51 52.71 -8.21
CA THR A 14 -29.47 51.35 -7.64
C THR A 14 -28.45 50.47 -8.38
N ARG A 15 -27.15 50.69 -8.16
CA ARG A 15 -26.07 49.91 -8.82
C ARG A 15 -25.08 49.09 -7.95
N PRO A 16 -25.26 48.81 -6.63
CA PRO A 16 -24.29 47.95 -5.91
C PRO A 16 -24.64 46.45 -5.89
N ARG A 17 -25.91 46.05 -6.06
CA ARG A 17 -26.33 44.64 -5.89
C ARG A 17 -25.91 43.72 -7.06
N ARG A 18 -25.95 44.21 -8.30
CA ARG A 18 -25.61 43.39 -9.48
C ARG A 18 -24.12 43.05 -9.56
N LEU A 19 -23.24 43.92 -9.06
CA LEU A 19 -21.80 43.69 -9.10
C LEU A 19 -21.39 42.61 -8.09
N ARG A 20 -21.96 42.63 -6.88
CA ARG A 20 -21.70 41.62 -5.84
C ARG A 20 -22.16 40.21 -6.25
N VAL A 21 -23.32 40.11 -6.92
CA VAL A 21 -23.83 38.82 -7.42
C VAL A 21 -22.95 38.27 -8.55
N ARG A 22 -22.43 39.13 -9.43
CA ARG A 22 -21.50 38.72 -10.49
C ARG A 22 -20.16 38.25 -9.92
N LEU A 23 -19.61 38.99 -8.96
CA LEU A 23 -18.35 38.61 -8.30
C LEU A 23 -18.49 37.28 -7.55
N ALA A 24 -19.58 37.10 -6.80
CA ALA A 24 -19.84 35.85 -6.07
C ALA A 24 -19.98 34.63 -7.00
N ARG A 25 -20.61 34.79 -8.16
CA ARG A 25 -20.70 33.71 -9.17
C ARG A 25 -19.34 33.36 -9.77
N VAL A 26 -18.52 34.35 -10.09
CA VAL A 26 -17.16 34.12 -10.62
C VAL A 26 -16.28 33.40 -9.59
N VAL A 27 -16.33 33.82 -8.32
CA VAL A 27 -15.61 33.16 -7.23
C VAL A 27 -16.10 31.72 -7.03
N ALA A 28 -17.41 31.49 -7.01
CA ALA A 28 -17.97 30.14 -6.88
C ALA A 28 -17.56 29.22 -8.05
N SER A 29 -17.57 29.74 -9.29
CA SER A 29 -17.10 29.00 -10.46
C SER A 29 -15.61 28.70 -10.44
N LEU A 30 -14.77 29.63 -9.95
CA LEU A 30 -13.33 29.41 -9.78
C LEU A 30 -13.05 28.37 -8.69
N VAL A 31 -13.77 28.40 -7.58
CA VAL A 31 -13.65 27.40 -6.50
C VAL A 31 -14.08 26.01 -7.00
N ALA A 32 -15.19 25.92 -7.74
CA ALA A 32 -15.64 24.67 -8.33
C ALA A 32 -14.63 24.11 -9.36
N ALA A 33 -14.05 24.98 -10.19
CA ALA A 33 -13.02 24.58 -11.15
C ALA A 33 -11.72 24.13 -10.45
N ALA A 34 -11.30 24.82 -9.39
CA ALA A 34 -10.15 24.41 -8.60
C ALA A 34 -10.38 23.06 -7.89
N ALA A 35 -11.59 22.82 -7.36
CA ALA A 35 -11.96 21.54 -6.77
C ALA A 35 -11.97 20.40 -7.81
N LEU A 36 -12.46 20.66 -9.03
CA LEU A 36 -12.40 19.69 -10.14
C LEU A 36 -10.96 19.39 -10.57
N LEU A 37 -10.10 20.40 -10.62
CA LEU A 37 -8.69 20.23 -10.95
C LEU A 37 -7.93 19.45 -9.86
N LEU A 38 -8.25 19.67 -8.59
CA LEU A 38 -7.71 18.87 -7.48
C LEU A 38 -8.10 17.40 -7.59
N GLN A 39 -9.37 17.11 -7.90
CA GLN A 39 -9.82 15.72 -8.12
C GLN A 39 -9.13 15.05 -9.31
N LEU A 40 -8.80 15.81 -10.36
CA LEU A 40 -8.06 15.28 -11.52
C LEU A 40 -6.58 15.02 -11.20
N VAL A 41 -5.95 15.82 -10.34
CA VAL A 41 -4.56 15.63 -9.91
C VAL A 41 -4.45 14.43 -8.95
N ASP A 42 -5.36 14.32 -7.99
CA ASP A 42 -5.42 13.17 -7.07
C ASP A 42 -5.72 11.88 -7.85
N ALA A 43 -6.70 11.92 -8.76
CA ALA A 43 -6.97 10.79 -9.64
C ALA A 43 -5.73 10.43 -10.47
N GLN A 44 -5.02 11.38 -11.08
CA GLN A 44 -3.79 11.09 -11.84
C GLN A 44 -2.66 10.44 -11.00
N SER A 45 -2.60 10.69 -9.70
CA SER A 45 -1.59 10.11 -8.81
C SER A 45 -1.85 8.62 -8.49
N CYS A 46 -3.13 8.22 -8.44
CA CYS A 46 -3.56 6.83 -8.26
C CYS A 46 -3.93 6.12 -9.58
N ALA A 47 -4.13 6.86 -10.68
CA ALA A 47 -4.72 6.39 -11.94
C ALA A 47 -3.85 5.47 -12.80
N ARG A 48 -2.72 4.97 -12.29
CA ARG A 48 -1.91 3.97 -13.03
C ARG A 48 -2.20 2.54 -12.61
N HIS A 49 -3.36 2.28 -12.02
CA HIS A 49 -3.88 0.92 -11.95
C HIS A 49 -4.30 0.48 -13.36
N PHE A 50 -3.77 -0.65 -13.80
CA PHE A 50 -4.11 -1.26 -15.07
C PHE A 50 -5.02 -2.46 -14.80
N GLU A 51 -6.24 -2.43 -15.32
CA GLU A 51 -7.20 -3.54 -15.18
C GLU A 51 -6.71 -4.82 -15.89
N ASN A 52 -7.25 -5.95 -15.42
CA ASN A 52 -6.84 -7.36 -15.55
C ASN A 52 -6.21 -7.87 -16.87
N ASP A 53 -6.50 -7.33 -18.05
CA ASP A 53 -6.17 -8.01 -19.31
C ASP A 53 -4.67 -7.99 -19.71
N GLU A 54 -3.82 -7.27 -18.97
CA GLU A 54 -2.37 -7.22 -19.23
C GLU A 54 -1.50 -7.43 -17.99
N LEU A 55 -2.07 -7.76 -16.81
CA LEU A 55 -1.27 -7.91 -15.59
C LEU A 55 -0.28 -9.08 -15.70
N LEU A 56 -0.72 -10.26 -16.12
CA LEU A 56 0.15 -11.43 -16.23
C LEU A 56 1.27 -11.22 -17.26
N THR A 57 0.94 -10.65 -18.41
CA THR A 57 1.92 -10.30 -19.45
C THR A 57 2.95 -9.29 -18.95
N ARG A 58 2.53 -8.32 -18.14
CA ARG A 58 3.44 -7.35 -17.53
C ARG A 58 4.29 -7.98 -16.43
N LEU A 59 3.71 -8.85 -15.60
CA LEU A 59 4.50 -9.63 -14.63
C LEU A 59 5.58 -10.41 -15.38
N ASP A 60 5.24 -11.20 -16.41
CA ASP A 60 6.22 -11.94 -17.22
C ASP A 60 7.31 -11.00 -17.79
N THR A 61 6.91 -9.86 -18.36
CA THR A 61 7.83 -8.89 -18.95
C THR A 61 8.77 -8.25 -17.92
N HIS A 62 8.24 -7.87 -16.75
CA HIS A 62 9.03 -7.22 -15.71
C HIS A 62 9.87 -8.19 -14.93
N PHE A 63 9.37 -9.41 -14.68
CA PHE A 63 10.16 -10.47 -14.08
C PHE A 63 11.32 -10.81 -14.99
N ALA A 64 11.13 -11.11 -16.28
CA ALA A 64 12.23 -11.38 -17.20
C ALA A 64 13.29 -10.27 -17.30
N ARG A 65 12.94 -9.02 -16.95
CA ARG A 65 13.89 -7.88 -16.92
C ARG A 65 14.61 -7.72 -15.60
N CYS A 66 13.92 -7.95 -14.48
CA CYS A 66 14.42 -7.61 -13.14
C CYS A 66 14.89 -8.83 -12.35
N VAL A 67 14.43 -10.01 -12.72
CA VAL A 67 14.68 -11.29 -12.08
C VAL A 67 15.06 -12.25 -13.21
N ASP A 68 16.02 -13.15 -12.99
CA ASP A 68 16.30 -14.17 -14.00
C ASP A 68 15.11 -15.14 -14.06
N ALA A 69 14.19 -14.88 -14.99
CA ALA A 69 12.91 -15.59 -15.08
C ALA A 69 13.10 -17.07 -15.47
N ASP A 70 14.22 -17.41 -16.12
CA ASP A 70 14.55 -18.79 -16.46
C ASP A 70 14.94 -19.58 -15.20
N GLU A 71 15.71 -18.96 -14.30
CA GLU A 71 16.08 -19.58 -13.01
C GLU A 71 14.91 -19.63 -12.02
N HIS A 72 13.99 -18.66 -12.10
CA HIS A 72 12.87 -18.52 -11.16
C HIS A 72 11.50 -18.81 -11.78
N HIS A 73 11.44 -19.64 -12.83
CA HIS A 73 10.21 -19.91 -13.57
C HIS A 73 9.07 -20.46 -12.69
N GLU A 74 9.35 -21.46 -11.85
CA GLU A 74 8.34 -22.05 -10.95
C GLU A 74 7.80 -21.00 -9.96
N THR A 75 8.68 -20.16 -9.41
CA THR A 75 8.32 -19.04 -8.54
C THR A 75 7.41 -18.04 -9.25
N LEU A 76 7.72 -17.70 -10.50
CA LEU A 76 6.90 -16.80 -11.30
C LEU A 76 5.49 -17.36 -11.54
N GLU A 77 5.36 -18.65 -11.85
CA GLU A 77 4.07 -19.29 -12.06
C GLU A 77 3.22 -19.31 -10.78
N ILE A 78 3.82 -19.57 -9.60
CA ILE A 78 3.14 -19.45 -8.30
C ILE A 78 2.61 -18.03 -8.09
N VAL A 79 3.44 -17.02 -8.38
CA VAL A 79 3.07 -15.61 -8.20
C VAL A 79 1.91 -15.24 -9.12
N LYS A 80 1.98 -15.64 -10.40
CA LYS A 80 0.91 -15.42 -11.39
C LYS A 80 -0.40 -16.08 -10.98
N ASP A 81 -0.36 -17.32 -10.51
CA ASP A 81 -1.55 -18.01 -9.98
C ASP A 81 -2.17 -17.24 -8.81
N ARG A 82 -1.34 -16.75 -7.88
CA ARG A 82 -1.81 -16.01 -6.71
C ARG A 82 -2.41 -14.65 -7.07
N PHE A 83 -1.79 -13.90 -7.98
CA PHE A 83 -2.37 -12.66 -8.52
C PHE A 83 -3.69 -12.94 -9.22
N THR A 84 -3.74 -13.96 -10.09
CA THR A 84 -4.95 -14.36 -10.81
C THR A 84 -6.09 -14.71 -9.85
N THR A 85 -5.82 -15.57 -8.87
CA THR A 85 -6.81 -16.00 -7.87
C THR A 85 -7.30 -14.82 -7.03
N ASN A 86 -6.40 -13.92 -6.63
CA ASN A 86 -6.76 -12.74 -5.86
C ASN A 86 -7.64 -11.77 -6.66
N GLU A 87 -7.33 -11.53 -7.94
CA GLU A 87 -8.13 -10.66 -8.83
C GLU A 87 -9.54 -11.18 -9.08
N TYR A 88 -9.72 -12.51 -9.17
CA TYR A 88 -11.04 -13.11 -9.35
C TYR A 88 -11.87 -13.19 -8.07
N ALA A 89 -11.25 -13.51 -6.93
CA ALA A 89 -11.98 -13.71 -5.68
C ALA A 89 -12.22 -12.40 -4.91
N ARG A 90 -11.20 -11.54 -4.83
CA ARG A 90 -11.18 -10.26 -4.07
C ARG A 90 -11.75 -10.33 -2.65
N GLN A 91 -11.58 -11.47 -1.97
CA GLN A 91 -12.12 -11.69 -0.62
C GLN A 91 -11.18 -11.22 0.49
N GLN A 92 -9.89 -11.07 0.19
CA GLN A 92 -8.85 -10.70 1.15
C GLN A 92 -7.66 -10.07 0.40
N PRO A 93 -6.82 -9.27 1.08
CA PRO A 93 -5.56 -8.81 0.51
C PRO A 93 -4.68 -9.99 0.06
N LEU A 94 -3.85 -9.76 -0.95
CA LEU A 94 -2.78 -10.68 -1.33
C LEU A 94 -1.59 -10.46 -0.38
N ALA A 95 -1.20 -11.48 0.40
CA ALA A 95 -0.20 -11.34 1.45
C ALA A 95 0.91 -12.40 1.30
N MET A 96 1.93 -12.09 0.51
CA MET A 96 3.01 -13.01 0.17
C MET A 96 4.26 -12.76 1.02
N VAL A 97 4.94 -13.85 1.36
CA VAL A 97 6.21 -13.82 2.09
C VAL A 97 7.34 -14.19 1.14
N LEU A 98 8.30 -13.30 0.97
CA LEU A 98 9.41 -13.47 0.06
C LEU A 98 10.67 -13.84 0.84
N PHE A 99 11.25 -14.99 0.54
CA PHE A 99 12.45 -15.53 1.17
C PHE A 99 13.62 -15.47 0.20
N SER A 100 14.73 -14.86 0.62
CA SER A 100 15.94 -14.79 -0.20
C SER A 100 17.22 -14.72 0.62
N ASN A 101 18.33 -15.18 0.03
CA ASN A 101 19.69 -14.92 0.50
C ASN A 101 20.27 -13.58 -0.01
N SER A 102 19.46 -12.80 -0.74
CA SER A 102 19.90 -11.59 -1.42
C SER A 102 18.85 -10.49 -1.28
N THR A 103 19.18 -9.45 -0.51
CA THR A 103 18.33 -8.26 -0.37
C THR A 103 18.09 -7.58 -1.71
N SER A 104 19.09 -7.53 -2.59
CA SER A 104 18.94 -6.95 -3.92
C SER A 104 18.01 -7.76 -4.82
N LEU A 105 17.95 -9.09 -4.67
CA LEU A 105 16.99 -9.92 -5.38
C LEU A 105 15.56 -9.68 -4.87
N LEU A 106 15.36 -9.55 -3.55
CA LEU A 106 14.06 -9.16 -2.98
C LEU A 106 13.59 -7.82 -3.52
N HIS A 107 14.46 -6.81 -3.57
CA HIS A 107 14.11 -5.51 -4.14
C HIS A 107 13.83 -5.57 -5.63
N ALA A 108 14.60 -6.33 -6.40
CA ALA A 108 14.38 -6.45 -7.84
C ALA A 108 13.05 -7.16 -8.16
N PHE A 109 12.73 -8.21 -7.40
CA PHE A 109 11.45 -8.91 -7.47
C PHE A 109 10.28 -7.97 -7.11
N THR A 110 10.42 -7.20 -6.03
CA THR A 110 9.43 -6.20 -5.62
C THR A 110 9.28 -5.08 -6.65
N GLY A 111 10.39 -4.62 -7.25
CA GLY A 111 10.36 -3.65 -8.34
C GLY A 111 9.68 -4.19 -9.60
N ALA A 112 9.79 -5.49 -9.88
CA ALA A 112 9.05 -6.13 -10.96
C ALA A 112 7.54 -6.13 -10.70
N ILE A 113 7.12 -6.46 -9.48
CA ILE A 113 5.70 -6.39 -9.07
C ILE A 113 5.19 -4.94 -9.12
N GLU A 114 5.94 -4.00 -8.55
CA GLU A 114 5.58 -2.58 -8.55
C GLU A 114 5.38 -2.07 -9.98
N SER A 115 6.33 -2.36 -10.87
CA SER A 115 6.26 -1.96 -12.28
C SER A 115 5.11 -2.65 -13.01
N ALA A 116 4.84 -3.92 -12.70
CA ALA A 116 3.70 -4.63 -13.27
C ALA A 116 2.35 -4.11 -12.76
N LEU A 117 2.27 -3.61 -11.52
CA LEU A 117 1.03 -3.06 -10.96
C LEU A 117 0.76 -1.61 -11.40
N PHE A 118 1.80 -0.77 -11.42
CA PHE A 118 1.68 0.69 -11.54
C PHE A 118 2.43 1.31 -12.74
N GLY A 119 3.16 0.48 -13.50
CA GLY A 119 3.96 0.90 -14.65
C GLY A 119 5.29 1.58 -14.26
N ASN A 120 6.12 1.89 -15.27
CA ASN A 120 7.49 2.41 -15.10
C ASN A 120 7.59 3.89 -14.67
N ALA A 121 6.53 4.51 -14.14
CA ALA A 121 6.70 5.87 -13.63
C ALA A 121 7.44 5.83 -12.29
N PHE A 122 8.71 6.19 -12.37
CA PHE A 122 9.65 6.54 -11.29
C PHE A 122 9.16 7.69 -10.38
N ALA A 123 7.88 7.73 -10.01
CA ALA A 123 7.44 8.63 -8.97
C ALA A 123 8.00 8.06 -7.66
N ALA A 124 9.15 8.60 -7.24
CA ALA A 124 9.81 8.33 -5.96
C ALA A 124 8.91 8.56 -4.72
N ALA A 125 7.63 8.87 -4.91
CA ALA A 125 6.57 8.95 -3.91
C ALA A 125 5.21 8.59 -4.55
N SER A 126 5.07 7.38 -5.12
CA SER A 126 3.73 6.91 -5.49
C SER A 126 2.92 6.70 -4.20
N PRO A 127 1.74 7.32 -4.05
CA PRO A 127 0.86 7.08 -2.91
C PRO A 127 0.35 5.63 -2.82
N ASN A 128 0.47 4.85 -3.91
CA ASN A 128 0.10 3.43 -3.94
C ASN A 128 1.16 2.49 -3.36
N VAL A 129 2.39 2.96 -3.11
CA VAL A 129 3.52 2.11 -2.73
C VAL A 129 4.14 2.61 -1.44
N GLN A 130 4.02 1.79 -0.38
CA GLN A 130 4.57 2.10 0.92
C GLN A 130 5.56 1.04 1.37
N VAL A 131 6.79 1.46 1.66
CA VAL A 131 7.83 0.62 2.27
C VAL A 131 7.85 0.89 3.76
N LEU A 132 7.83 -0.16 4.57
CA LEU A 132 7.97 -0.09 6.02
C LEU A 132 9.15 -0.97 6.45
N ASP A 133 10.24 -0.33 6.85
CA ASP A 133 11.33 -0.99 7.55
C ASP A 133 11.06 -0.96 9.05
N PHE A 134 10.72 -2.11 9.62
CA PHE A 134 10.42 -2.21 11.04
C PHE A 134 11.64 -2.04 11.94
N ALA A 135 12.86 -2.34 11.46
CA ALA A 135 14.06 -2.06 12.22
C ALA A 135 14.26 -0.55 12.36
N GLN A 136 14.16 0.18 11.25
CA GLN A 136 14.23 1.65 11.25
C GLN A 136 13.10 2.28 12.08
N LEU A 137 11.87 1.75 11.97
CA LEU A 137 10.74 2.25 12.74
C LEU A 137 10.96 2.09 14.25
N LEU A 138 11.43 0.93 14.70
CA LEU A 138 11.71 0.69 16.12
C LEU A 138 12.89 1.53 16.62
N GLU A 139 13.90 1.77 15.79
CA GLU A 139 15.01 2.68 16.12
C GLU A 139 14.54 4.13 16.32
N GLN A 140 13.57 4.60 15.52
CA GLN A 140 12.99 5.93 15.69
C GLN A 140 12.20 6.09 16.99
N HIS A 141 11.74 4.99 17.59
CA HIS A 141 10.90 4.96 18.79
C HIS A 141 11.65 4.35 20.00
N ARG A 142 12.99 4.37 20.00
CA ARG A 142 13.81 3.67 21.00
C ARG A 142 13.82 4.33 22.39
N ASP A 143 13.50 5.62 22.47
CA ASP A 143 13.63 6.43 23.69
C ASP A 143 12.26 6.87 24.24
N GLY A 144 11.67 6.04 25.11
CA GLY A 144 10.50 6.42 25.92
C GLY A 144 9.13 6.17 25.29
N ASP A 145 9.09 5.64 24.06
CA ASP A 145 7.84 5.30 23.39
C ASP A 145 7.30 3.94 23.82
N THR A 146 5.98 3.81 23.79
CA THR A 146 5.25 2.60 24.18
C THR A 146 4.94 1.73 22.95
N ASN A 147 4.61 0.45 23.16
CA ASN A 147 4.09 -0.42 22.10
C ASN A 147 2.86 0.19 21.38
N TYR A 148 2.11 1.06 22.05
CA TYR A 148 0.99 1.78 21.46
C TYR A 148 1.45 2.79 20.40
N ASP A 149 2.56 3.49 20.62
CA ASP A 149 3.10 4.49 19.70
C ASP A 149 3.60 3.84 18.41
N VAL A 150 4.33 2.72 18.53
CA VAL A 150 4.76 1.90 17.39
C VAL A 150 3.55 1.39 16.59
N LYS A 151 2.55 0.80 17.26
CA LYS A 151 1.31 0.34 16.60
C LYS A 151 0.61 1.48 15.84
N ASN A 152 0.56 2.67 16.43
CA ASN A 152 -0.05 3.83 15.79
C ASN A 152 0.77 4.39 14.64
N ALA A 153 2.09 4.32 14.68
CA ALA A 153 2.94 4.68 13.56
C ALA A 153 2.69 3.74 12.37
N VAL A 154 2.64 2.42 12.61
CA VAL A 154 2.31 1.43 11.58
C VAL A 154 0.92 1.68 11.00
N ARG A 155 -0.11 1.83 11.84
CA ARG A 155 -1.47 2.11 11.38
C ARG A 155 -1.54 3.34 10.49
N ARG A 156 -0.95 4.45 10.93
CA ARG A 156 -0.96 5.72 10.18
C ARG A 156 -0.27 5.59 8.82
N ALA A 157 0.84 4.87 8.75
CA ALA A 157 1.57 4.71 7.49
C ALA A 157 0.76 3.87 6.47
N LEU A 158 0.15 2.78 6.91
CA LEU A 158 -0.67 1.93 6.06
C LEU A 158 -1.97 2.60 5.65
N SER A 159 -2.65 3.23 6.60
CA SER A 159 -3.92 3.87 6.34
C SER A 159 -3.82 5.08 5.42
N ALA A 160 -2.77 5.89 5.55
CA ALA A 160 -2.56 7.03 4.67
C ALA A 160 -2.52 6.62 3.19
N SER A 161 -1.91 5.48 2.88
CA SER A 161 -1.84 4.94 1.50
C SER A 161 -3.20 4.40 1.05
N LEU A 162 -3.87 3.62 1.90
CA LEU A 162 -5.21 3.08 1.63
C LEU A 162 -6.25 4.18 1.37
N SER A 163 -6.23 5.26 2.16
CA SER A 163 -7.12 6.41 1.99
C SER A 163 -6.77 7.22 0.74
N ALA A 164 -5.48 7.35 0.40
CA ALA A 164 -5.04 8.10 -0.77
C ALA A 164 -5.42 7.38 -2.07
N CYS A 165 -5.20 6.07 -2.16
CA CYS A 165 -5.44 5.28 -3.35
C CYS A 165 -6.20 3.98 -3.05
N PRO A 166 -7.54 3.99 -3.00
CA PRO A 166 -8.33 2.82 -2.60
C PRO A 166 -8.34 1.67 -3.62
N ASP A 167 -7.99 1.95 -4.88
CA ASP A 167 -8.11 0.97 -5.97
C ASP A 167 -7.04 -0.11 -5.94
N ARG A 168 -5.80 0.23 -5.54
CA ARG A 168 -4.69 -0.74 -5.44
C ARG A 168 -3.55 -0.18 -4.61
N ASN A 169 -3.04 -0.97 -3.67
CA ASN A 169 -1.84 -0.63 -2.90
C ASN A 169 -0.82 -1.75 -2.90
N LEU A 170 0.45 -1.40 -2.79
CA LEU A 170 1.57 -2.28 -2.57
C LEU A 170 2.30 -1.87 -1.30
N PHE A 171 2.29 -2.76 -0.32
CA PHE A 171 2.96 -2.60 0.96
C PHE A 171 4.16 -3.54 1.04
N ILE A 172 5.34 -2.98 1.25
CA ILE A 172 6.60 -3.71 1.33
C ILE A 172 7.06 -3.68 2.78
N MET A 173 7.10 -4.85 3.41
CA MET A 173 7.36 -5.04 4.84
C MET A 173 8.77 -5.60 5.03
N GLU A 174 9.69 -4.74 5.41
CA GLU A 174 11.09 -5.07 5.61
C GLU A 174 11.40 -5.28 7.09
N ASN A 175 12.26 -6.25 7.38
CA ASN A 175 12.67 -6.59 8.74
C ASN A 175 11.52 -6.95 9.69
N VAL A 176 10.36 -7.41 9.19
CA VAL A 176 9.17 -7.73 10.02
C VAL A 176 9.43 -8.74 11.15
N HIS A 177 10.50 -9.53 11.05
CA HIS A 177 10.96 -10.44 12.10
C HIS A 177 11.41 -9.74 13.39
N VAL A 178 11.66 -8.42 13.37
CA VAL A 178 12.01 -7.65 14.57
C VAL A 178 10.79 -7.26 15.41
N LEU A 179 9.58 -7.37 14.85
CA LEU A 179 8.35 -7.14 15.59
C LEU A 179 8.14 -8.24 16.61
N ASP A 180 7.68 -7.84 17.79
CA ASP A 180 7.32 -8.76 18.86
C ASP A 180 5.83 -9.16 18.80
N ASP A 181 5.46 -10.11 19.64
CA ASP A 181 4.08 -10.60 19.79
C ASP A 181 3.07 -9.49 20.17
N ALA A 182 3.53 -8.44 20.84
CA ALA A 182 2.70 -7.30 21.19
C ALA A 182 2.43 -6.42 19.98
N THR A 183 3.41 -6.17 19.11
CA THR A 183 3.30 -5.24 17.97
C THR A 183 2.82 -5.90 16.68
N LEU A 184 3.18 -7.17 16.41
CA LEU A 184 2.74 -7.94 15.25
C LEU A 184 1.20 -7.97 14.99
N PRO A 185 0.31 -8.01 16.01
CA PRO A 185 -1.13 -7.99 15.82
C PRO A 185 -1.63 -6.78 15.05
N VAL A 186 -0.88 -5.67 15.01
CA VAL A 186 -1.26 -4.51 14.21
C VAL A 186 -1.38 -4.87 12.73
N LEU A 187 -0.52 -5.75 12.22
CA LEU A 187 -0.54 -6.19 10.83
C LEU A 187 -1.65 -7.20 10.57
N ASP A 188 -1.98 -8.04 11.56
CA ASP A 188 -3.13 -8.97 11.47
C ASP A 188 -4.42 -8.22 11.15
N THR A 189 -4.60 -7.04 11.74
CA THR A 189 -5.77 -6.22 11.46
C THR A 189 -5.86 -5.74 10.02
N PHE A 190 -4.80 -5.68 9.23
CA PHE A 190 -4.88 -5.31 7.81
C PHE A 190 -5.07 -6.51 6.88
N LEU A 191 -4.78 -7.73 7.38
CA LEU A 191 -4.90 -8.97 6.63
C LEU A 191 -6.23 -9.70 6.86
N ASP A 192 -7.09 -9.18 7.72
CA ASP A 192 -8.34 -9.88 8.07
C ASP A 192 -9.32 -9.94 6.88
N PRO A 193 -9.67 -11.12 6.33
CA PRO A 193 -10.70 -11.27 5.30
C PRO A 193 -12.05 -10.70 5.73
N MET A 194 -12.35 -10.67 7.04
CA MET A 194 -13.58 -10.06 7.53
C MET A 194 -13.58 -8.54 7.41
N ASN A 195 -12.43 -7.91 7.15
CA ASN A 195 -12.41 -6.48 6.87
C ASN A 195 -13.02 -6.12 5.51
N GLY A 196 -13.08 -7.06 4.57
CA GLY A 196 -13.77 -6.89 3.29
C GLY A 196 -15.28 -7.08 3.35
N VAL A 197 -15.83 -7.78 4.37
CA VAL A 197 -17.26 -8.15 4.43
C VAL A 197 -17.98 -7.62 5.68
N ARG A 198 -17.30 -7.40 6.81
CA ARG A 198 -17.92 -7.00 8.08
C ARG A 198 -17.18 -5.94 8.90
N ALA A 199 -15.92 -5.62 8.62
CA ALA A 199 -15.15 -4.75 9.49
C ALA A 199 -14.08 -3.94 8.73
N HIS A 200 -14.47 -2.94 7.95
CA HIS A 200 -13.48 -1.99 7.47
C HIS A 200 -12.59 -1.53 8.64
N PHE A 201 -11.29 -1.39 8.41
CA PHE A 201 -10.38 -0.94 9.48
C PHE A 201 -10.84 0.45 9.92
N GLN A 202 -11.18 0.56 11.21
CA GLN A 202 -11.71 1.77 11.82
C GLN A 202 -10.56 2.65 12.32
N GLN A 203 -10.17 3.66 11.54
CA GLN A 203 -9.22 4.65 12.02
C GLN A 203 -9.95 5.78 12.75
N HIS A 204 -9.60 6.03 14.00
CA HIS A 204 -10.09 7.20 14.73
C HIS A 204 -9.30 8.45 14.30
N ASN A 205 -9.95 9.35 13.58
CA ASN A 205 -9.35 10.61 13.16
C ASN A 205 -9.54 11.67 14.26
N GLY A 206 -8.63 12.64 14.36
CA GLY A 206 -8.58 13.65 15.44
C GLY A 206 -9.83 14.53 15.65
N GLY A 207 -10.86 14.38 14.81
CA GLY A 207 -12.19 14.98 14.96
C GLY A 207 -13.28 14.03 15.47
N GLY A 208 -12.94 12.82 15.91
CA GLY A 208 -13.89 11.84 16.45
C GLY A 208 -14.57 10.95 15.41
N ALA A 209 -14.34 11.18 14.11
CA ALA A 209 -14.89 10.38 13.02
C ALA A 209 -14.06 9.11 12.80
N THR A 210 -14.75 8.00 12.59
CA THR A 210 -14.14 6.72 12.23
C THR A 210 -14.13 6.55 10.72
N GLU A 211 -12.95 6.43 10.13
CA GLU A 211 -12.78 6.12 8.71
C GLU A 211 -12.73 4.60 8.51
N LEU A 212 -13.37 4.11 7.45
CA LEU A 212 -13.51 2.70 7.11
C LEU A 212 -12.56 2.39 5.95
N LEU A 213 -11.48 1.64 6.19
CA LEU A 213 -10.52 1.28 5.14
C LEU A 213 -10.75 -0.14 4.62
N ASP A 214 -10.78 -0.27 3.30
CA ASP A 214 -10.84 -1.55 2.58
C ASP A 214 -9.41 -1.97 2.18
N CYS A 215 -9.02 -3.17 2.62
CA CYS A 215 -7.71 -3.75 2.32
C CYS A 215 -7.76 -4.82 1.23
N THR A 216 -8.93 -5.14 0.65
CA THR A 216 -9.09 -6.24 -0.31
C THR A 216 -8.23 -6.06 -1.56
N ASN A 217 -8.00 -4.82 -2.00
CA ASN A 217 -7.14 -4.50 -3.14
C ASN A 217 -5.68 -4.22 -2.75
N ALA A 218 -5.25 -4.57 -1.55
CA ALA A 218 -3.87 -4.38 -1.12
C ALA A 218 -3.03 -5.65 -1.37
N VAL A 219 -1.80 -5.43 -1.80
CA VAL A 219 -0.75 -6.44 -1.92
C VAL A 219 0.29 -6.18 -0.83
N PHE A 220 0.54 -7.17 0.02
CA PHE A 220 1.55 -7.13 1.06
C PHE A 220 2.69 -8.08 0.68
N LEU A 221 3.91 -7.56 0.65
CA LEU A 221 5.14 -8.33 0.42
C LEU A 221 5.98 -8.29 1.70
N PHE A 222 6.13 -9.43 2.37
CA PHE A 222 6.94 -9.57 3.57
C PHE A 222 8.33 -10.09 3.23
N HIS A 223 9.35 -9.24 3.36
CA HIS A 223 10.73 -9.58 3.03
C HIS A 223 11.42 -10.31 4.19
N PHE A 224 11.96 -11.50 3.88
CA PHE A 224 12.76 -12.29 4.80
C PHE A 224 14.11 -12.66 4.18
N HIS A 225 15.17 -12.12 4.78
CA HIS A 225 16.52 -12.54 4.45
C HIS A 225 16.87 -13.85 5.18
N VAL A 226 17.11 -14.92 4.43
CA VAL A 226 17.37 -16.28 4.93
C VAL A 226 18.55 -16.91 4.19
N ASN A 227 19.15 -17.95 4.79
CA ASN A 227 20.26 -18.67 4.17
C ASN A 227 19.74 -19.58 3.03
N THR A 228 20.59 -19.91 2.04
CA THR A 228 20.27 -20.82 0.92
C THR A 228 19.92 -22.24 1.34
N ALA A 229 20.25 -22.62 2.57
CA ALA A 229 19.84 -23.90 3.16
C ALA A 229 18.36 -23.92 3.58
N PHE A 230 17.65 -22.79 3.46
CA PHE A 230 16.22 -22.69 3.68
C PHE A 230 15.46 -23.04 2.40
N ASP A 231 14.61 -24.06 2.45
CA ASP A 231 13.64 -24.33 1.41
C ASP A 231 12.21 -24.21 2.00
N PRO A 232 11.43 -23.19 1.61
CA PRO A 232 10.10 -22.91 2.17
C PRO A 232 9.06 -23.99 1.91
N HIS A 233 9.30 -24.91 0.97
CA HIS A 233 8.37 -25.95 0.59
C HIS A 233 8.79 -27.34 1.12
N SER A 234 10.03 -27.51 1.59
CA SER A 234 10.50 -28.76 2.17
C SER A 234 10.23 -28.85 3.68
N PRO A 235 9.68 -29.97 4.19
CA PRO A 235 9.72 -30.26 5.62
C PRO A 235 11.16 -30.52 6.10
N PRO A 236 11.53 -30.12 7.34
CA PRO A 236 10.71 -29.49 8.38
C PRO A 236 10.64 -27.95 8.27
N GLN A 237 11.08 -27.37 7.16
CA GLN A 237 11.26 -25.94 6.96
C GLN A 237 10.12 -25.31 6.15
N ALA A 238 8.89 -25.83 6.28
CA ALA A 238 7.71 -25.21 5.71
C ALA A 238 7.67 -23.74 6.13
N TRP A 239 7.47 -22.83 5.19
CA TRP A 239 7.59 -21.39 5.46
C TRP A 239 6.71 -20.93 6.62
N ARG A 240 5.53 -21.54 6.79
CA ARG A 240 4.64 -21.30 7.93
C ARG A 240 5.30 -21.69 9.26
N ASP A 241 5.92 -22.87 9.34
CA ASP A 241 6.62 -23.34 10.54
C ASP A 241 7.84 -22.48 10.87
N PHE A 242 8.54 -22.01 9.84
CA PHE A 242 9.62 -21.04 9.98
C PHE A 242 9.13 -19.73 10.62
N LEU A 243 8.06 -19.16 10.09
CA LEU A 243 7.47 -17.92 10.61
C LEU A 243 6.93 -18.09 12.04
N MET A 244 6.26 -19.22 12.30
CA MET A 244 5.84 -19.59 13.64
C MET A 244 7.04 -19.64 14.60
N THR A 245 8.17 -20.21 14.18
CA THR A 245 9.39 -20.24 15.01
C THR A 245 10.00 -18.86 15.23
N LYS A 246 9.91 -17.94 14.26
CA LYS A 246 10.42 -16.57 14.38
C LYS A 246 9.60 -15.72 15.33
N TRP A 247 8.27 -15.83 15.29
CA TRP A 247 7.38 -14.99 16.10
C TRP A 247 6.89 -15.63 17.39
N THR A 248 7.07 -16.95 17.58
CA THR A 248 6.82 -17.58 18.88
C THR A 248 7.94 -17.22 19.85
N ARG A 249 7.61 -16.40 20.85
CA ARG A 249 8.55 -16.09 21.93
C ARG A 249 8.93 -17.38 22.67
N LYS A 250 10.23 -17.49 22.99
CA LYS A 250 10.75 -18.56 23.85
C LYS A 250 10.68 -18.23 25.34
N ILE A 251 10.52 -16.95 25.70
CA ILE A 251 10.57 -16.43 27.08
C ILE A 251 9.62 -15.21 27.20
N GLY A 252 8.82 -15.14 28.27
CA GLY A 252 7.91 -14.02 28.56
C GLY A 252 6.49 -14.47 28.91
N LEU A 253 5.64 -13.53 29.34
CA LEU A 253 4.21 -13.75 29.42
C LEU A 253 3.66 -13.84 27.99
N VAL A 254 3.00 -14.95 27.67
CA VAL A 254 2.30 -15.13 26.39
C VAL A 254 1.11 -14.15 26.38
N GLU A 255 1.15 -13.13 25.53
CA GLU A 255 -0.03 -12.30 25.27
C GLU A 255 -1.11 -13.09 24.51
N GLU A 256 -2.35 -12.59 24.52
CA GLU A 256 -3.55 -13.20 23.93
C GLU A 256 -3.48 -13.44 22.41
N PHE A 257 -2.45 -12.91 21.74
CA PHE A 257 -2.25 -13.09 20.31
C PHE A 257 -1.40 -14.32 20.00
N THR A 258 -1.94 -15.18 19.13
CA THR A 258 -1.20 -16.33 18.61
C THR A 258 -0.66 -15.99 17.22
N PRO A 259 0.66 -16.10 16.96
CA PRO A 259 1.23 -15.92 15.63
C PRO A 259 0.58 -16.79 14.54
N GLN A 260 -0.07 -17.89 14.97
CA GLN A 260 -0.82 -18.78 14.10
C GLN A 260 -1.95 -18.09 13.34
N ALA A 261 -2.68 -17.15 13.98
CA ALA A 261 -3.74 -16.41 13.31
C ALA A 261 -3.17 -15.58 12.15
N PHE A 262 -2.11 -14.83 12.41
CA PHE A 262 -1.43 -14.02 11.41
C PHE A 262 -0.83 -14.86 10.28
N VAL A 263 -0.09 -15.93 10.61
CA VAL A 263 0.46 -16.85 9.61
C VAL A 263 -0.64 -17.52 8.77
N GLY A 264 -1.81 -17.77 9.36
CA GLY A 264 -2.98 -18.30 8.66
C GLY A 264 -3.58 -17.35 7.63
N ARG A 265 -3.37 -16.03 7.77
CA ARG A 265 -3.84 -15.00 6.81
C ARG A 265 -2.83 -14.72 5.70
N LEU A 266 -1.59 -15.19 5.83
CA LEU A 266 -0.57 -15.11 4.76
C LEU A 266 -0.94 -16.07 3.63
N THR A 267 -0.96 -15.56 2.41
CA THR A 267 -1.49 -16.27 1.23
C THR A 267 -0.47 -17.23 0.64
N GLU A 268 0.81 -16.86 0.61
CA GLU A 268 1.85 -17.70 0.02
C GLU A 268 3.25 -17.40 0.55
N GLY A 269 4.12 -18.41 0.57
CA GLY A 269 5.56 -18.26 0.78
C GLY A 269 6.30 -18.53 -0.52
N VAL A 270 7.19 -17.61 -0.91
CA VAL A 270 7.91 -17.63 -2.18
C VAL A 270 9.41 -17.61 -1.92
N ALA A 271 10.14 -18.56 -2.49
CA ALA A 271 11.61 -18.60 -2.43
C ALA A 271 12.25 -17.99 -3.69
N LEU A 272 13.26 -17.16 -3.46
CA LEU A 272 14.06 -16.47 -4.46
C LEU A 272 15.52 -16.54 -4.03
N PHE A 273 16.28 -17.52 -4.53
CA PHE A 273 17.68 -17.68 -4.14
C PHE A 273 18.60 -17.37 -5.29
N ALA A 274 19.51 -16.41 -5.08
CA ALA A 274 20.57 -16.16 -6.04
C ALA A 274 21.59 -17.32 -5.99
N PRO A 275 22.03 -17.84 -7.15
CA PRO A 275 23.14 -18.77 -7.21
C PRO A 275 24.41 -18.08 -6.72
N TYR A 276 25.39 -18.85 -6.24
CA TYR A 276 26.63 -18.35 -5.65
C TYR A 276 27.49 -17.45 -6.59
N MET A 277 27.08 -17.21 -7.84
CA MET A 277 27.73 -16.32 -8.80
C MET A 277 26.74 -15.56 -9.69
N MET A 278 25.72 -14.90 -9.11
CA MET A 278 24.87 -14.02 -9.92
C MET A 278 25.38 -12.57 -9.94
N THR A 279 25.53 -12.01 -11.14
CA THR A 279 25.70 -10.57 -11.34
C THR A 279 24.31 -10.02 -11.68
N LEU A 280 23.71 -9.25 -10.76
CA LEU A 280 22.41 -8.64 -11.03
C LEU A 280 22.55 -7.62 -12.17
N VAL A 281 21.73 -7.76 -13.20
CA VAL A 281 21.65 -6.80 -14.29
C VAL A 281 20.85 -5.59 -13.80
N SER A 282 21.54 -4.48 -13.59
CA SER A 282 20.89 -3.19 -13.34
C SER A 282 20.30 -2.67 -14.65
N GLY A 283 19.09 -3.13 -14.98
CA GLY A 283 18.28 -2.54 -16.03
C GLY A 283 17.54 -1.31 -15.51
N ASP A 284 17.45 -0.26 -16.32
CA ASP A 284 16.59 0.89 -16.06
C ASP A 284 15.15 0.40 -15.80
N GLY A 285 14.66 0.58 -14.57
CA GLY A 285 13.32 0.14 -14.13
C GLY A 285 13.31 -0.96 -13.07
N CYS A 286 14.46 -1.57 -12.75
CA CYS A 286 14.58 -2.61 -11.70
C CYS A 286 15.33 -2.10 -10.45
N VAL A 287 15.54 -0.79 -10.34
CA VAL A 287 16.42 -0.20 -9.33
C VAL A 287 15.78 -0.28 -7.95
N SER A 288 16.44 -1.05 -7.09
CA SER A 288 16.29 -1.05 -5.63
C SER A 288 16.25 0.39 -5.10
N ARG A 289 15.15 0.75 -4.41
CA ARG A 289 15.23 1.80 -3.39
C ARG A 289 16.26 1.34 -2.36
N THR A 290 17.47 1.87 -2.43
CA THR A 290 18.35 1.88 -1.26
C THR A 290 17.69 2.80 -0.25
N SER A 291 17.23 2.25 0.88
CA SER A 291 16.80 3.04 2.02
C SER A 291 17.95 3.98 2.43
N ARG A 292 17.59 5.25 2.71
CA ARG A 292 18.47 6.21 3.39
C ARG A 292 18.14 6.21 4.87
#